data_AF-A0A2X4TQ82-F1
#
_entry.id   AF-A0A2X4TQ82-F1
#
_cell.length_a   1.000
_cell.length_b   1.000
_cell.length_c   1.000
_cell.angle_alpha   90.00
_cell.angle_beta   90.00
_cell.angle_gamma   90.00
#
_symmetry.space_group_name_H-M   'P 1'
#
loop_
_entity.id
_entity.type
_entity.pdbx_description
1 polymer ?
#
loop_
_entity_poly.entity_id
_entity_poly.type
_entity_poly.pdbx_seq_one_letter_code
_entity_poly.pdbx_strand_id
1 'polypeptide(L)'
;MLQWMGGMGIIVLAVAILPILGVGGMQLYRAEMPGPLKDNKMRPRIAETAKTLWLIYVLLTIACALALWGAGMSVFDAIGHSFSTIAIGGFSTHDASIGYYASPTINTIIAIFLLISGCNYGLHFALLSGRNLKVYWRDPEFRMFIAVQFTLVVVCTAVLWGHGVYKTGMETLNQAFFQVVSMATTAGFTTDSISKWPLFLPMLLLCSAFIGGCAGSTGGGLKVIRILLLYLQGSRELKRLVHPNAVYTIKLGNRALPERILEAVWGSSRLTPWSLSSACWRLSPPALMTSPPLPP
;
A
#
# COMPACT_ATOMS: atom_id res chain seq x y z
N MET A 1 14.18 5.39 -13.56
CA MET A 1 14.02 4.22 -14.47
C MET A 1 14.07 2.88 -13.75
N LEU A 2 15.08 2.59 -12.92
CA LEU A 2 15.15 1.31 -12.18
C LEU A 2 13.90 1.02 -11.35
N GLN A 3 13.37 2.01 -10.62
CA GLN A 3 12.13 1.87 -9.86
C GLN A 3 10.93 1.50 -10.75
N TRP A 4 10.82 2.11 -11.93
CA TRP A 4 9.72 1.85 -12.85
C TRP A 4 9.74 0.42 -13.39
N MET A 5 10.93 -0.09 -13.73
CA MET A 5 11.10 -1.49 -14.14
C MET A 5 10.83 -2.45 -12.98
N GLY A 6 11.30 -2.12 -11.78
CA GLY A 6 11.05 -2.89 -10.56
C GLY A 6 9.56 -2.98 -10.21
N GLY A 7 8.83 -1.85 -10.29
CA GLY A 7 7.40 -1.79 -10.05
C GLY A 7 6.61 -2.69 -11.01
N MET A 8 6.95 -2.67 -12.30
CA MET A 8 6.35 -3.60 -13.26
C MET A 8 6.68 -5.07 -12.95
N GLY A 9 7.93 -5.35 -12.55
CA GLY A 9 8.35 -6.68 -12.11
C GLY A 9 7.50 -7.20 -10.96
N ILE A 10 7.25 -6.38 -9.94
CA ILE A 10 6.42 -6.74 -8.78
C ILE A 10 4.98 -7.05 -9.19
N ILE A 11 4.37 -6.23 -10.07
CA ILE A 11 3.00 -6.46 -10.54
C ILE A 11 2.89 -7.79 -11.28
N VAL A 12 3.80 -8.05 -12.23
CA VAL A 12 3.79 -9.29 -13.03
C VAL A 12 4.03 -10.51 -12.16
N LEU A 13 5.01 -10.43 -11.25
CA LEU A 13 5.29 -11.50 -10.30
C LEU A 13 4.08 -11.76 -9.40
N ALA A 14 3.43 -10.71 -8.88
CA ALA A 14 2.23 -10.85 -8.08
C ALA A 14 1.16 -11.62 -8.86
N VAL A 15 0.85 -11.24 -10.11
CA VAL A 15 -0.19 -11.91 -10.89
C VAL A 15 0.20 -13.32 -11.35
N ALA A 16 1.47 -13.58 -11.61
CA ALA A 16 1.96 -14.91 -11.98
C ALA A 16 1.99 -15.88 -10.78
N ILE A 17 2.33 -15.40 -9.58
CA ILE A 17 2.57 -16.22 -8.39
C ILE A 17 1.29 -16.35 -7.53
N LEU A 18 0.42 -15.33 -7.46
CA LEU A 18 -0.84 -15.37 -6.71
C LEU A 18 -1.71 -16.63 -6.99
N PRO A 19 -1.85 -17.11 -8.24
CA PRO A 19 -2.58 -18.34 -8.53
C PRO A 19 -1.95 -19.60 -7.96
N ILE A 20 -0.65 -19.62 -7.78
CA ILE A 20 0.12 -20.77 -7.31
C ILE A 20 0.10 -20.81 -5.77
N LEU A 21 0.18 -19.65 -5.12
CA LEU A 21 0.22 -19.54 -3.65
C LEU A 21 -1.16 -19.76 -2.98
N GLY A 22 -2.28 -19.70 -3.70
CA GLY A 22 -3.62 -19.89 -3.11
C GLY A 22 -4.07 -18.80 -2.13
N VAL A 23 -3.22 -17.79 -1.89
CA VAL A 23 -3.47 -16.62 -1.04
C VAL A 23 -4.27 -15.59 -1.85
N GLY A 24 -5.55 -15.86 -2.04
CA GLY A 24 -6.47 -14.99 -2.79
C GLY A 24 -7.86 -15.57 -3.02
N GLY A 25 -8.21 -16.68 -2.35
CA GLY A 25 -9.51 -17.34 -2.53
C GLY A 25 -9.70 -18.03 -3.89
N MET A 26 -8.70 -17.98 -4.78
CA MET A 26 -8.76 -18.55 -6.13
C MET A 26 -8.67 -20.08 -6.15
N GLN A 27 -8.38 -20.72 -5.00
CA GLN A 27 -8.56 -22.15 -4.81
C GLN A 27 -10.02 -22.60 -4.93
N LEU A 28 -11.01 -21.72 -4.71
CA LEU A 28 -12.41 -22.02 -5.04
C LEU A 28 -12.64 -22.10 -6.56
N TYR A 29 -11.89 -21.34 -7.37
CA TYR A 29 -12.03 -21.37 -8.84
C TYR A 29 -11.53 -22.70 -9.44
N ARG A 30 -10.64 -23.41 -8.72
CA ARG A 30 -10.23 -24.79 -9.06
C ARG A 30 -11.26 -25.85 -8.67
N ALA A 31 -12.17 -25.55 -7.76
CA ALA A 31 -13.19 -26.51 -7.30
C ALA A 31 -14.45 -26.55 -8.18
N GLU A 32 -14.63 -25.56 -9.08
CA GLU A 32 -15.82 -25.40 -9.92
C GLU A 32 -15.61 -25.77 -11.40
N MET A 33 -14.50 -26.40 -11.80
CA MET A 33 -14.29 -26.85 -13.18
C MET A 33 -14.56 -28.36 -13.30
N PRO A 34 -15.73 -28.79 -13.82
CA PRO A 34 -15.97 -30.19 -14.15
C PRO A 34 -15.33 -30.51 -15.52
N GLY A 35 -14.62 -31.64 -15.60
CA GLY A 35 -14.27 -32.26 -16.88
C GLY A 35 -12.89 -31.93 -17.50
N PRO A 36 -12.51 -32.64 -18.58
CA PRO A 36 -11.13 -32.94 -19.00
C PRO A 36 -10.44 -31.80 -19.78
N LEU A 37 -10.54 -30.57 -19.28
CA LEU A 37 -9.74 -29.43 -19.74
C LEU A 37 -8.51 -29.19 -18.85
N LYS A 38 -7.99 -30.27 -18.26
CA LYS A 38 -6.85 -30.23 -17.35
C LYS A 38 -5.53 -29.89 -18.07
N ASP A 39 -5.50 -29.92 -19.41
CA ASP A 39 -4.23 -29.84 -20.17
C ASP A 39 -4.19 -28.92 -21.39
N ASN A 40 -5.22 -28.09 -21.65
CA ASN A 40 -5.17 -27.15 -22.77
C ASN A 40 -5.26 -25.69 -22.30
N LYS A 41 -4.13 -24.97 -22.46
CA LYS A 41 -4.03 -23.51 -22.49
C LYS A 41 -4.13 -22.74 -21.16
N MET A 42 -3.48 -23.20 -20.08
CA MET A 42 -3.19 -22.31 -18.93
C MET A 42 -2.15 -21.21 -19.23
N ARG A 43 -1.30 -21.38 -20.26
CA ARG A 43 -0.25 -20.40 -20.64
C ARG A 43 -0.74 -19.12 -21.37
N PRO A 44 -1.67 -19.14 -22.35
CA PRO A 44 -2.04 -17.92 -23.09
C PRO A 44 -2.73 -16.84 -22.25
N ARG A 45 -3.55 -17.22 -21.25
CA ARG A 45 -4.24 -16.23 -20.40
C ARG A 45 -3.31 -15.43 -19.49
N ILE A 46 -2.20 -16.01 -19.00
CA ILE A 46 -1.27 -15.29 -18.12
C ILE A 46 -0.49 -14.25 -18.92
N ALA A 47 -0.05 -14.59 -20.13
CA ALA A 47 0.64 -13.66 -21.03
C ALA A 47 -0.29 -12.51 -21.49
N GLU A 48 -1.55 -12.82 -21.80
CA GLU A 48 -2.56 -11.81 -22.13
C GLU A 48 -2.83 -10.87 -20.93
N THR A 49 -2.99 -11.43 -19.73
CA THR A 49 -3.19 -10.63 -18.51
C THR A 49 -1.98 -9.72 -18.23
N ALA A 50 -0.75 -10.23 -18.38
CA ALA A 50 0.47 -9.45 -18.22
C ALA A 50 0.57 -8.30 -19.25
N LYS A 51 0.16 -8.54 -20.50
CA LYS A 51 0.11 -7.50 -21.54
C LYS A 51 -0.88 -6.39 -21.19
N THR A 52 -2.07 -6.73 -20.69
CA THR A 52 -3.04 -5.70 -20.28
C THR A 52 -2.56 -4.94 -19.05
N LEU A 53 -1.92 -5.60 -18.08
CA LEU A 53 -1.33 -4.94 -16.91
C LEU A 53 -0.20 -3.99 -17.30
N TRP A 54 0.64 -4.39 -18.27
CA TRP A 54 1.63 -3.51 -18.87
C TRP A 54 0.99 -2.25 -19.45
N LEU A 55 -0.09 -2.41 -20.22
CA LEU A 55 -0.83 -1.31 -20.82
C LEU A 55 -1.37 -0.35 -19.74
N ILE A 56 -1.97 -0.88 -18.67
CA ILE A 56 -2.45 -0.08 -17.53
C ILE A 56 -1.32 0.71 -16.89
N TYR A 57 -0.19 0.04 -16.64
CA TYR A 57 0.96 0.65 -16.00
C TYR A 57 1.52 1.80 -16.82
N VAL A 58 1.72 1.58 -18.13
CA VAL A 58 2.18 2.60 -19.07
C VAL A 58 1.19 3.76 -19.18
N LEU A 59 -0.11 3.48 -19.31
CA LEU A 59 -1.16 4.49 -19.43
C LEU A 59 -1.20 5.37 -18.17
N LEU A 60 -1.12 4.77 -16.98
CA LEU A 60 -1.06 5.51 -15.72
C LEU A 60 0.20 6.38 -15.63
N THR A 61 1.37 5.89 -16.07
CA THR A 61 2.58 6.72 -16.10
C THR A 61 2.49 7.89 -17.06
N ILE A 62 1.95 7.68 -18.27
CA ILE A 62 1.78 8.78 -19.24
C ILE A 62 0.78 9.81 -18.71
N ALA A 63 -0.35 9.36 -18.16
CA ALA A 63 -1.35 10.24 -17.56
C ALA A 63 -0.74 11.05 -16.40
N CYS A 64 0.07 10.42 -15.54
CA CYS A 64 0.78 11.10 -14.46
C CYS A 64 1.81 12.11 -14.99
N ALA A 65 2.61 11.75 -16.00
CA ALA A 65 3.58 12.64 -16.60
C ALA A 65 2.92 13.89 -17.23
N LEU A 66 1.83 13.70 -17.97
CA LEU A 66 1.07 14.79 -18.57
C LEU A 66 0.42 15.70 -17.52
N ALA A 67 -0.14 15.13 -16.45
CA ALA A 67 -0.71 15.90 -15.35
C ALA A 67 0.35 16.75 -14.63
N LEU A 68 1.54 16.18 -14.38
CA LEU A 68 2.66 16.88 -13.75
C LEU A 68 3.25 17.97 -14.65
N TRP A 69 3.37 17.70 -15.95
CA TRP A 69 3.79 18.69 -16.93
C TRP A 69 2.79 19.85 -17.02
N GLY A 70 1.48 19.55 -17.05
CA GLY A 70 0.41 20.56 -17.02
C GLY A 70 0.37 21.37 -15.71
N ALA A 71 0.91 20.84 -14.61
CA ALA A 71 1.07 21.55 -13.35
C ALA A 71 2.32 22.46 -13.29
N GLY A 72 3.14 22.49 -14.36
CA GLY A 72 4.29 23.38 -14.50
C GLY A 72 5.66 22.75 -14.24
N MET A 73 5.76 21.41 -14.11
CA MET A 73 7.06 20.74 -14.02
C MET A 73 7.79 20.72 -15.37
N SER A 74 9.13 20.69 -15.33
CA SER A 74 9.94 20.43 -16.52
C SER A 74 9.61 19.04 -17.10
N VAL A 75 9.73 18.85 -18.41
CA VAL A 75 9.40 17.56 -19.05
C VAL A 75 10.22 16.40 -18.46
N PHE A 76 11.50 16.66 -18.18
CA PHE A 76 12.38 15.66 -17.58
C PHE A 76 11.94 15.28 -16.17
N ASP A 77 11.62 16.27 -15.34
CA ASP A 77 11.16 16.02 -13.97
C ASP A 77 9.79 15.36 -13.96
N ALA A 78 8.86 15.77 -14.82
CA ALA A 78 7.53 15.19 -14.93
C ALA A 78 7.60 13.69 -15.27
N ILE A 79 8.48 13.31 -16.21
CA ILE A 79 8.71 11.91 -16.56
C ILE A 79 9.42 11.17 -15.41
N GLY A 80 10.47 11.76 -14.82
CA GLY A 80 11.19 11.16 -13.70
C GLY A 80 10.30 10.88 -12.48
N HIS A 81 9.47 11.86 -12.10
CA HIS A 81 8.51 11.75 -11.01
C HIS A 81 7.36 10.80 -11.32
N SER A 82 6.85 10.76 -12.55
CA SER A 82 5.79 9.80 -12.91
C SER A 82 6.26 8.34 -12.80
N PHE A 83 7.50 8.05 -13.22
CA PHE A 83 8.13 6.74 -13.07
C PHE A 83 8.24 6.30 -11.61
N SER A 84 8.61 7.22 -10.73
CA SER A 84 8.73 6.96 -9.29
C SER A 84 7.36 6.84 -8.61
N THR A 85 6.40 7.68 -9.00
CA THR A 85 5.04 7.73 -8.41
C THR A 85 4.27 6.45 -8.70
N ILE A 86 4.21 6.01 -9.96
CA ILE A 86 3.44 4.81 -10.31
C ILE A 86 4.07 3.53 -9.74
N ALA A 87 5.40 3.51 -9.63
CA ALA A 87 6.13 2.42 -9.00
C ALA A 87 6.07 2.43 -7.46
N ILE A 88 5.57 3.51 -6.83
CA ILE A 88 5.60 3.72 -5.38
C ILE A 88 7.05 3.61 -4.86
N GLY A 89 7.95 4.36 -5.49
CA GLY A 89 9.39 4.30 -5.23
C GLY A 89 9.97 5.46 -4.43
N GLY A 90 9.37 6.65 -4.50
CA GLY A 90 9.80 7.82 -3.71
C GLY A 90 11.05 8.55 -4.18
N PHE A 91 11.72 8.10 -5.24
CA PHE A 91 12.86 8.86 -5.79
C PHE A 91 12.39 10.11 -6.50
N SER A 92 13.20 11.17 -6.38
CA SER A 92 13.02 12.46 -7.03
C SER A 92 14.31 12.87 -7.71
N THR A 93 14.21 13.77 -8.68
CA THR A 93 15.35 14.43 -9.33
C THR A 93 15.98 15.52 -8.45
N HIS A 94 15.31 15.93 -7.38
CA HIS A 94 15.75 16.98 -6.47
C HIS A 94 15.92 16.45 -5.04
N ASP A 95 16.90 16.97 -4.30
CA ASP A 95 17.20 16.55 -2.93
C ASP A 95 16.04 16.82 -1.96
N ALA A 96 15.31 17.92 -2.16
CA ALA A 96 14.12 18.26 -1.40
C ALA A 96 12.87 17.46 -1.80
N SER A 97 13.02 16.45 -2.67
CA SER A 97 11.93 15.67 -3.23
C SER A 97 10.87 16.58 -3.86
N ILE A 98 9.58 16.37 -3.56
CA ILE A 98 8.49 17.21 -4.09
C ILE A 98 8.41 18.58 -3.40
N GLY A 99 9.09 18.74 -2.25
CA GLY A 99 9.24 20.02 -1.56
C GLY A 99 9.90 21.10 -2.41
N TYR A 100 10.69 20.73 -3.43
CA TYR A 100 11.32 21.68 -4.37
C TYR A 100 10.29 22.57 -5.10
N TYR A 101 9.14 22.02 -5.49
CA TYR A 101 8.17 22.74 -6.31
C TYR A 101 7.21 23.62 -5.50
N ALA A 102 7.14 23.42 -4.18
CA ALA A 102 6.27 24.16 -3.24
C ALA A 102 4.83 24.40 -3.74
N SER A 103 4.31 23.51 -4.60
CA SER A 103 3.04 23.71 -5.28
C SER A 103 1.97 22.73 -4.74
N PRO A 104 0.88 23.24 -4.15
CA PRO A 104 -0.21 22.41 -3.65
C PRO A 104 -0.84 21.51 -4.72
N THR A 105 -0.81 21.93 -5.99
CA THR A 105 -1.40 21.18 -7.10
C THR A 105 -0.57 19.93 -7.41
N ILE A 106 0.76 20.04 -7.46
CA ILE A 106 1.67 18.91 -7.69
C ILE A 106 1.53 17.87 -6.58
N ASN A 107 1.50 18.32 -5.31
CA ASN A 107 1.27 17.43 -4.17
C ASN A 107 -0.02 16.63 -4.33
N THR A 108 -1.11 17.30 -4.69
CA THR A 108 -2.43 16.67 -4.84
C THR A 108 -2.44 15.66 -5.99
N ILE A 109 -1.83 16.01 -7.14
CA ILE A 109 -1.71 15.12 -8.29
C ILE A 109 -0.96 13.85 -7.90
N ILE A 110 0.21 13.98 -7.28
CA ILE A 110 1.04 12.85 -6.88
C ILE A 110 0.31 11.98 -5.85
N ALA A 111 -0.31 12.58 -4.84
CA ALA A 111 -1.09 11.84 -3.85
C ALA A 111 -2.25 11.06 -4.48
N ILE A 112 -2.98 11.64 -5.44
CA ILE A 112 -4.03 10.92 -6.16
C ILE A 112 -3.47 9.74 -6.96
N PHE A 113 -2.37 9.94 -7.69
CA PHE A 113 -1.73 8.85 -8.44
C PHE A 113 -1.15 7.76 -7.53
N LEU A 114 -0.65 8.12 -6.35
CA LEU A 114 -0.23 7.15 -5.33
C LEU A 114 -1.40 6.33 -4.79
N LEU A 115 -2.56 6.96 -4.55
CA LEU A 115 -3.76 6.22 -4.17
C LEU A 115 -4.19 5.26 -5.27
N ILE A 116 -4.18 5.69 -6.53
CA ILE A 116 -4.53 4.86 -7.69
C ILE A 116 -3.54 3.69 -7.83
N SER A 117 -2.23 3.94 -7.79
CA SER A 117 -1.20 2.90 -7.87
C SER A 117 -1.18 1.98 -6.64
N GLY A 118 -1.53 2.52 -5.46
CA GLY A 118 -1.65 1.78 -4.20
C GLY A 118 -2.81 0.77 -4.20
N CYS A 119 -3.77 0.95 -5.12
CA CYS A 119 -4.88 0.02 -5.30
C CYS A 119 -4.47 -1.24 -6.07
N ASN A 120 -5.29 -2.28 -5.92
CA ASN A 120 -5.08 -3.55 -6.61
C ASN A 120 -5.18 -3.38 -8.13
N TYR A 121 -4.11 -3.70 -8.88
CA TYR A 121 -4.10 -3.63 -10.34
C TYR A 121 -5.10 -4.58 -11.01
N GLY A 122 -5.53 -5.63 -10.31
CA GLY A 122 -6.63 -6.49 -10.74
C GLY A 122 -7.99 -5.77 -10.80
N LEU A 123 -8.22 -4.76 -9.95
CA LEU A 123 -9.42 -3.92 -10.02
C LEU A 123 -9.37 -2.97 -11.21
N HIS A 124 -8.19 -2.40 -11.50
CA HIS A 124 -7.97 -1.58 -12.71
C HIS A 124 -8.19 -2.39 -13.99
N PHE A 125 -7.71 -3.64 -14.02
CA PHE A 125 -7.98 -4.57 -15.11
C PHE A 125 -9.49 -4.86 -15.29
N ALA A 126 -10.21 -5.05 -14.18
CA ALA A 126 -11.65 -5.30 -14.21
C ALA A 126 -12.44 -4.10 -14.76
N LEU A 127 -12.02 -2.87 -14.46
CA LEU A 127 -12.60 -1.63 -15.00
C LEU A 127 -12.41 -1.56 -16.52
N LEU A 128 -11.20 -1.80 -17.01
CA LEU A 128 -10.88 -1.79 -18.45
C LEU A 128 -11.56 -2.90 -19.25
N SER A 129 -11.93 -4.00 -18.59
CA SER A 129 -12.70 -5.09 -19.21
C SER A 129 -14.20 -4.79 -19.36
N GLY A 130 -14.62 -3.54 -19.13
CA GLY A 130 -16.00 -3.07 -19.35
C GLY A 130 -16.91 -3.18 -18.13
N ARG A 131 -16.38 -3.31 -16.91
CA ARG A 131 -17.21 -3.28 -15.69
C ARG A 131 -17.34 -1.86 -15.15
N ASN A 132 -18.46 -1.58 -14.48
CA ASN A 132 -18.74 -0.28 -13.86
C ASN A 132 -17.80 0.05 -12.69
N LEU A 133 -17.63 1.35 -12.39
CA LEU A 133 -16.90 1.87 -11.22
C LEU A 133 -17.35 1.28 -9.87
N LYS A 134 -18.58 0.72 -9.80
CA LYS A 134 -19.11 0.01 -8.63
C LYS A 134 -18.25 -1.21 -8.21
N VAL A 135 -17.38 -1.73 -9.09
CA VAL A 135 -16.47 -2.84 -8.77
C VAL A 135 -15.51 -2.48 -7.64
N TYR A 136 -14.98 -1.25 -7.61
CA TYR A 136 -14.09 -0.80 -6.53
C TYR A 136 -14.79 -0.83 -5.17
N TRP A 137 -16.03 -0.33 -5.11
CA TRP A 137 -16.76 -0.25 -3.84
C TRP A 137 -17.28 -1.60 -3.33
N ARG A 138 -17.47 -2.57 -4.23
CA ARG A 138 -17.87 -3.93 -3.86
C ARG A 138 -16.72 -4.68 -3.17
N ASP A 139 -15.48 -4.30 -3.46
CA ASP A 139 -14.31 -4.93 -2.89
C ASP A 139 -14.07 -4.47 -1.44
N PRO A 140 -14.00 -5.41 -0.46
CA PRO A 140 -13.78 -5.05 0.94
C PRO A 140 -12.35 -4.55 1.21
N GLU A 141 -11.36 -4.95 0.43
CA GLU A 141 -9.97 -4.50 0.59
C GLU A 141 -9.84 -3.04 0.17
N PHE A 142 -10.38 -2.66 -1.00
CA PHE A 142 -10.37 -1.26 -1.44
C PHE A 142 -11.10 -0.34 -0.45
N ARG A 143 -12.26 -0.75 0.07
CA ARG A 143 -12.99 0.03 1.09
C ARG A 143 -12.17 0.22 2.36
N MET A 144 -11.47 -0.82 2.82
CA MET A 144 -10.62 -0.73 4.00
C MET A 144 -9.41 0.18 3.74
N PHE A 145 -8.76 0.05 2.58
CA PHE A 145 -7.66 0.92 2.17
C PHE A 145 -8.05 2.40 2.20
N ILE A 146 -9.16 2.77 1.55
CA ILE A 146 -9.63 4.15 1.53
C ILE A 146 -10.04 4.62 2.93
N ALA A 147 -10.70 3.76 3.72
CA ALA A 147 -11.10 4.11 5.09
C ALA A 147 -9.87 4.38 6.00
N VAL A 148 -8.82 3.57 5.90
CA VAL A 148 -7.57 3.78 6.66
C VAL A 148 -6.89 5.07 6.23
N GLN A 149 -6.75 5.29 4.91
CA GLN A 149 -6.14 6.52 4.41
C GLN A 149 -6.91 7.76 4.83
N PHE A 150 -8.23 7.75 4.66
CA PHE A 150 -9.07 8.87 5.09
C PHE A 150 -8.95 9.13 6.59
N THR A 151 -8.99 8.08 7.42
CA THR A 151 -8.86 8.21 8.88
C THR A 151 -7.50 8.82 9.27
N LEU A 152 -6.41 8.35 8.66
CA LEU A 152 -5.08 8.90 8.92
C LEU A 152 -4.96 10.37 8.49
N VAL A 153 -5.53 10.74 7.34
CA VAL A 153 -5.55 12.14 6.88
C VAL A 153 -6.32 13.03 7.85
N VAL A 154 -7.49 12.60 8.32
CA VAL A 154 -8.30 13.35 9.28
C VAL A 154 -7.55 13.52 10.61
N VAL A 155 -6.96 12.45 11.15
CA VAL A 155 -6.20 12.51 12.40
C VAL A 155 -4.98 13.42 12.26
N CYS A 156 -4.20 13.29 11.18
CA CYS A 156 -3.03 14.14 10.97
C CYS A 156 -3.40 15.62 10.80
N THR A 157 -4.48 15.90 10.04
CA THR A 157 -4.97 17.26 9.84
C THR A 157 -5.45 17.87 11.17
N ALA A 158 -6.18 17.12 11.99
CA ALA A 158 -6.68 17.59 13.28
C ALA A 158 -5.54 17.92 14.26
N VAL A 159 -4.51 17.06 14.32
CA VAL A 159 -3.34 17.28 15.19
C VAL A 159 -2.52 18.48 14.70
N LEU A 160 -2.26 18.60 13.39
CA LEU A 160 -1.51 19.73 12.83
C LEU A 160 -2.24 21.06 13.03
N TRP A 161 -3.57 21.05 12.87
CA TRP A 161 -4.40 22.21 13.14
C TRP A 161 -4.37 22.60 14.62
N GLY A 162 -4.46 21.63 15.54
CA GLY A 162 -4.39 21.88 16.98
C GLY A 162 -3.06 22.47 17.45
N HIS A 163 -1.96 22.12 16.79
CA HIS A 163 -0.63 22.66 17.09
C HIS A 163 -0.29 23.97 16.34
N GLY A 164 -1.16 24.44 15.43
CA GLY A 164 -0.96 25.69 14.70
C GLY A 164 0.31 25.72 13.83
N VAL A 165 0.74 24.56 13.31
CA VAL A 165 2.03 24.43 12.57
C VAL A 165 2.02 25.24 11.27
N TYR A 166 0.87 25.30 10.59
CA TYR A 166 0.69 26.04 9.34
C TYR A 166 -0.33 27.17 9.52
N LYS A 167 -0.15 28.26 8.75
CA LYS A 167 -0.97 29.48 8.87
C LYS A 167 -2.38 29.30 8.31
N THR A 168 -2.55 28.40 7.34
CA THR A 168 -3.82 28.22 6.61
C THR A 168 -4.30 26.77 6.71
N GLY A 169 -5.62 26.57 6.86
CA GLY A 169 -6.20 25.22 6.90
C GLY A 169 -6.05 24.41 5.63
N MET A 170 -6.13 25.09 4.49
CA MET A 170 -5.93 24.46 3.19
C MET A 170 -4.49 23.96 3.02
N GLU A 171 -3.52 24.72 3.52
CA GLU A 171 -2.11 24.32 3.54
C GLU A 171 -1.89 23.12 4.47
N THR A 172 -2.47 23.17 5.67
CA THR A 172 -2.44 22.07 6.65
C THR A 172 -2.99 20.78 6.05
N LEU A 173 -4.16 20.85 5.40
CA LEU A 173 -4.80 19.72 4.76
C LEU A 173 -4.00 19.19 3.58
N ASN A 174 -3.42 20.05 2.75
CA ASN A 174 -2.59 19.64 1.62
C ASN A 174 -1.35 18.87 2.10
N GLN A 175 -0.63 19.41 3.08
CA GLN A 175 0.58 18.79 3.64
C GLN A 175 0.26 17.47 4.35
N ALA A 176 -0.81 17.46 5.16
CA ALA A 176 -1.27 16.25 5.83
C ALA A 176 -1.68 15.17 4.83
N PHE A 177 -2.50 15.52 3.84
CA PHE A 177 -2.96 14.61 2.80
C PHE A 177 -1.79 13.98 2.04
N PHE A 178 -0.84 14.80 1.59
CA PHE A 178 0.32 14.34 0.84
C PHE A 178 1.19 13.38 1.65
N GLN A 179 1.60 13.79 2.85
CA GLN A 179 2.52 13.02 3.69
C GLN A 179 1.90 11.71 4.18
N VAL A 180 0.61 11.74 4.56
CA VAL A 180 -0.12 10.53 4.95
C VAL A 180 -0.17 9.55 3.78
N VAL A 181 -0.63 10.01 2.61
CA VAL A 181 -0.75 9.13 1.45
C VAL A 181 0.61 8.56 1.06
N SER A 182 1.63 9.40 0.99
CA SER A 182 3.01 9.01 0.65
C SER A 182 3.58 7.95 1.61
N MET A 183 3.50 8.18 2.92
CA MET A 183 4.08 7.28 3.92
C MET A 183 3.26 5.99 4.06
N ALA A 184 1.93 6.10 4.13
CA ALA A 184 1.07 4.93 4.31
C ALA A 184 1.03 4.02 3.08
N THR A 185 1.18 4.58 1.86
CA THR A 185 1.37 3.76 0.64
C THR A 185 2.79 3.25 0.46
N THR A 186 3.72 3.55 1.38
CA THR A 186 5.15 3.24 1.30
C THR A 186 5.87 3.87 0.11
N ALA A 187 5.39 5.00 -0.41
CA ALA A 187 6.07 5.74 -1.46
C ALA A 187 7.29 6.47 -0.91
N GLY A 188 7.16 7.12 0.25
CA GLY A 188 8.29 7.78 0.91
C GLY A 188 8.71 9.13 0.31
N PHE A 189 7.86 9.75 -0.52
CA PHE A 189 8.03 11.15 -0.89
C PHE A 189 7.80 12.09 0.31
N THR A 190 8.55 13.18 0.34
CA THR A 190 8.46 14.21 1.38
C THR A 190 8.33 15.61 0.77
N THR A 191 7.48 16.45 1.37
CA THR A 191 7.33 17.87 0.98
C THR A 191 7.95 18.83 1.99
N ASP A 192 7.84 18.50 3.28
CA ASP A 192 8.38 19.29 4.39
C ASP A 192 9.10 18.35 5.36
N SER A 193 9.94 18.92 6.21
CA SER A 193 10.66 18.18 7.24
C SER A 193 9.68 17.71 8.31
N ILE A 194 9.42 16.40 8.31
CA ILE A 194 8.59 15.71 9.31
C ILE A 194 9.12 15.93 10.74
N SER A 195 10.39 16.31 10.90
CA SER A 195 11.00 16.69 12.18
C SER A 195 10.39 17.92 12.84
N LYS A 196 9.72 18.80 12.09
CA LYS A 196 9.02 19.97 12.66
C LYS A 196 7.64 19.62 13.22
N TRP A 197 7.11 18.46 12.88
CA TRP A 197 5.78 18.04 13.30
C TRP A 197 5.82 17.51 14.74
N PRO A 198 4.70 17.57 15.47
CA PRO A 198 4.59 16.94 16.78
C PRO A 198 5.02 15.47 16.71
N LEU A 199 5.85 15.02 17.65
CA LEU A 199 6.51 13.70 17.65
C LEU A 199 5.53 12.52 17.44
N PHE A 200 4.28 12.70 17.85
CA PHE A 200 3.20 11.75 17.60
C PHE A 200 2.97 11.43 16.12
N LEU A 201 3.03 12.43 15.22
CA LEU A 201 2.73 12.25 13.80
C LEU A 201 3.78 11.41 13.06
N PRO A 202 5.11 11.67 13.16
CA PRO A 202 6.12 10.79 12.58
C PRO A 202 5.98 9.34 13.04
N MET A 203 5.71 9.10 14.34
CA MET A 203 5.50 7.74 14.85
C MET A 203 4.24 7.09 14.26
N LEU A 204 3.13 7.82 14.20
CA LEU A 204 1.88 7.33 13.60
C LEU A 204 2.08 6.99 12.12
N LEU A 205 2.76 7.85 11.36
CA LEU A 205 3.05 7.64 9.94
C LEU A 205 3.98 6.44 9.73
N LEU A 206 5.00 6.28 10.57
CA LEU A 206 5.88 5.11 10.55
C LEU A 206 5.09 3.82 10.83
N CYS A 207 4.19 3.84 11.81
CA CYS A 207 3.30 2.71 12.07
C CYS A 207 2.37 2.42 10.88
N SER A 208 1.87 3.47 10.21
CA SER A 208 1.01 3.32 9.03
C SER A 208 1.73 2.70 7.84
N ALA A 209 3.04 2.92 7.69
CA ALA A 209 3.85 2.33 6.62
C ALA A 209 3.89 0.79 6.70
N PHE A 210 3.64 0.19 7.87
CA PHE A 210 3.51 -1.27 7.98
C PHE A 210 2.23 -1.80 7.31
N ILE A 211 1.16 -0.99 7.25
CA ILE A 211 -0.11 -1.35 6.60
C ILE A 211 0.10 -1.47 5.09
N GLY A 212 0.71 -0.44 4.50
CA GLY A 212 1.11 -0.42 3.11
C GLY A 212 -0.05 -0.41 2.12
N GLY A 213 0.23 -0.86 0.89
CA GLY A 213 -0.72 -0.88 -0.22
C GLY A 213 -1.64 -2.11 -0.25
N CYS A 214 -2.54 -2.14 -1.23
CA CYS A 214 -3.40 -3.30 -1.48
C CYS A 214 -2.61 -4.50 -2.03
N ALA A 215 -3.19 -5.69 -1.95
CA ALA A 215 -2.71 -6.89 -2.62
C ALA A 215 -2.72 -6.68 -4.14
N GLY A 216 -1.64 -7.09 -4.81
CA GLY A 216 -1.50 -6.86 -6.26
C GLY A 216 -1.22 -5.40 -6.65
N SER A 217 -0.84 -4.54 -5.70
CA SER A 217 -0.24 -3.22 -5.95
C SER A 217 1.29 -3.25 -5.89
N THR A 218 1.94 -2.23 -6.44
CA THR A 218 3.37 -1.92 -6.34
C THR A 218 3.82 -1.54 -4.92
N GLY A 219 2.89 -1.20 -4.01
CA GLY A 219 3.22 -0.81 -2.65
C GLY A 219 3.77 -1.96 -1.79
N GLY A 220 4.51 -1.64 -0.74
CA GLY A 220 5.08 -2.61 0.19
C GLY A 220 4.18 -2.95 1.38
N GLY A 221 4.79 -3.49 2.45
CA GLY A 221 4.17 -3.70 3.75
C GLY A 221 3.47 -5.05 3.96
N LEU A 222 2.73 -5.15 5.07
CA LEU A 222 1.91 -6.32 5.41
C LEU A 222 0.74 -6.51 4.45
N LYS A 223 0.42 -5.49 3.66
CA LYS A 223 -0.74 -5.38 2.77
C LYS A 223 -2.05 -5.23 3.55
N VAL A 224 -2.91 -4.38 3.02
CA VAL A 224 -4.25 -4.06 3.57
C VAL A 224 -5.06 -5.33 3.83
N ILE A 225 -5.06 -6.30 2.90
CA ILE A 225 -5.81 -7.56 3.08
C ILE A 225 -5.44 -8.31 4.37
N ARG A 226 -4.17 -8.33 4.78
CA ARG A 226 -3.76 -9.08 5.98
C ARG A 226 -4.31 -8.42 7.23
N ILE A 227 -4.31 -7.09 7.28
CA ILE A 227 -4.85 -6.34 8.41
C ILE A 227 -6.37 -6.51 8.51
N LEU A 228 -7.06 -6.51 7.37
CA LEU A 228 -8.49 -6.78 7.33
C LEU A 228 -8.80 -8.18 7.90
N LEU A 229 -8.02 -9.20 7.53
CA LEU A 229 -8.20 -10.56 8.03
C LEU A 229 -7.87 -10.67 9.51
N LEU A 230 -6.80 -10.03 9.99
CA LEU A 230 -6.45 -9.97 11.41
C LEU A 230 -7.57 -9.30 12.22
N TYR A 231 -8.15 -8.22 11.72
CA TYR A 231 -9.27 -7.53 12.37
C TYR A 231 -10.52 -8.41 12.46
N LEU A 232 -10.90 -9.06 11.35
CA LEU A 232 -12.05 -9.99 11.32
C LEU A 232 -11.83 -11.19 12.25
N GLN A 233 -10.61 -11.70 12.33
CA GLN A 233 -10.26 -12.81 13.20
C GLN A 233 -10.22 -12.40 14.68
N GLY A 234 -9.63 -11.25 15.02
CA GLY A 234 -9.67 -10.71 16.37
C GLY A 234 -11.10 -10.46 16.85
N SER A 235 -11.94 -9.89 15.98
CA SER A 235 -13.37 -9.70 16.25
C SER A 235 -14.11 -11.04 16.47
N ARG A 236 -13.72 -12.09 15.75
CA ARG A 236 -14.28 -13.43 15.93
C ARG A 236 -13.90 -14.03 17.28
N GLU A 237 -12.62 -13.96 17.66
CA GLU A 237 -12.16 -14.50 18.95
C GLU A 237 -12.78 -13.74 20.12
N LEU A 238 -12.91 -12.41 20.03
CA LEU A 238 -13.64 -11.62 21.02
C LEU A 238 -15.11 -12.07 21.17
N LYS A 239 -15.80 -12.37 20.05
CA LYS A 239 -17.17 -12.89 20.11
C LYS A 239 -17.25 -14.31 20.68
N ARG A 240 -16.26 -15.16 20.42
CA ARG A 240 -16.16 -16.51 21.01
C ARG A 240 -15.94 -16.46 22.53
N LEU A 241 -15.23 -15.45 23.03
CA LEU A 241 -15.10 -15.25 24.48
C LEU A 241 -16.45 -14.97 25.16
N VAL A 242 -17.36 -14.26 24.49
CA VAL A 242 -18.71 -13.98 24.99
C VAL A 242 -19.66 -15.16 24.75
N HIS A 243 -19.58 -15.81 23.60
CA HIS A 243 -20.45 -16.93 23.21
C HIS A 243 -19.61 -18.15 22.77
N PRO A 244 -19.17 -19.00 23.72
CA PRO A 244 -18.22 -20.09 23.45
C PRO A 244 -18.79 -21.17 22.51
N ASN A 245 -20.11 -21.36 22.49
CA ASN A 245 -20.78 -22.36 21.66
C ASN A 245 -21.15 -21.86 20.25
N ALA A 246 -20.89 -20.59 19.92
CA ALA A 246 -21.26 -20.01 18.64
C ALA A 246 -20.21 -20.26 17.55
N VAL A 247 -20.62 -20.88 16.44
CA VAL A 247 -19.76 -21.12 15.28
C VAL A 247 -19.75 -19.90 14.36
N TYR A 248 -18.76 -19.04 14.52
CA TYR A 248 -18.55 -17.87 13.66
C TYR A 248 -17.62 -18.20 12.48
N THR A 249 -18.09 -17.93 11.25
CA THR A 249 -17.27 -18.03 10.03
C THR A 249 -16.77 -16.66 9.60
N ILE A 250 -15.51 -16.57 9.20
CA ILE A 250 -14.92 -15.31 8.68
C ILE A 250 -15.27 -15.21 7.20
N LYS A 251 -15.97 -14.14 6.84
CA LYS A 251 -16.38 -13.88 5.45
C LYS A 251 -15.58 -12.71 4.89
N LEU A 252 -15.08 -12.88 3.66
CA LEU A 252 -14.51 -11.81 2.86
C LEU A 252 -15.44 -11.58 1.66
N GLY A 253 -16.14 -10.44 1.66
CA GLY A 253 -17.26 -10.22 0.75
C GLY A 253 -18.38 -11.24 1.00
N ASN A 254 -18.76 -11.99 -0.03
CA ASN A 254 -19.83 -13.00 0.06
C ASN A 254 -19.34 -14.43 0.32
N ARG A 255 -18.03 -14.66 0.53
CA ARG A 255 -17.45 -16.01 0.64
C ARG A 255 -16.83 -16.23 2.01
N ALA A 256 -17.04 -17.40 2.60
CA ALA A 256 -16.36 -17.83 3.81
C ALA A 256 -14.92 -18.27 3.47
N LEU A 257 -13.96 -17.85 4.29
CA LEU A 257 -12.56 -18.19 4.10
C LEU A 257 -12.21 -19.50 4.82
N PRO A 258 -11.46 -20.41 4.18
CA PRO A 258 -10.97 -21.62 4.82
C PRO A 258 -9.91 -21.30 5.89
N GLU A 259 -9.91 -22.08 6.98
CA GLU A 259 -9.04 -21.88 8.16
C GLU A 259 -7.54 -21.88 7.85
N ARG A 260 -7.11 -22.67 6.85
CA ARG A 260 -5.72 -22.71 6.40
C ARG A 260 -5.17 -21.33 5.96
N ILE A 261 -6.01 -20.49 5.35
CA ILE A 261 -5.60 -19.14 4.93
C ILE A 261 -5.42 -18.24 6.17
N LEU A 262 -6.27 -18.42 7.18
CA LEU A 262 -6.20 -17.66 8.44
C LEU A 262 -4.92 -18.01 9.23
N GLU A 263 -4.55 -19.30 9.27
CA GLU A 263 -3.29 -19.74 9.88
C GLU A 263 -2.06 -19.19 9.17
N ALA A 264 -2.07 -19.17 7.83
CA ALA A 264 -0.98 -18.59 7.04
C ALA A 264 -0.82 -17.08 7.31
N VAL A 265 -1.92 -16.35 7.50
CA VAL A 265 -1.90 -14.94 7.86
C VAL A 265 -1.28 -14.75 9.24
N TRP A 266 -1.66 -15.56 10.24
CA TRP A 266 -1.03 -15.53 11.57
C TRP A 266 0.49 -15.76 11.52
N GLY A 267 0.93 -16.79 10.78
CA GLY A 267 2.36 -17.05 10.58
C GLY A 267 3.08 -15.83 10.01
N SER A 268 2.56 -15.27 8.90
CA SER A 268 3.16 -14.10 8.26
C SER A 268 3.18 -12.84 9.14
N SER A 269 2.14 -12.64 9.95
CA SER A 269 2.01 -11.49 10.85
C SER A 269 2.96 -11.54 12.04
N ARG A 270 3.38 -12.73 12.49
CA ARG A 270 4.43 -12.89 13.52
C ARG A 270 5.83 -12.72 12.94
N LEU A 271 6.01 -13.17 11.70
CA LEU A 271 7.30 -13.09 10.98
C LEU A 271 7.75 -11.65 10.71
N THR A 272 6.82 -10.72 10.46
CA THR A 272 7.19 -9.33 10.11
C THR A 272 7.80 -8.57 11.28
N PRO A 273 7.15 -8.49 12.46
CA PRO A 273 7.75 -7.88 13.66
C PRO A 273 9.04 -8.57 14.08
N TRP A 274 9.14 -9.90 13.92
CA TRP A 274 10.36 -10.65 14.26
C TRP A 274 11.53 -10.34 13.30
N SER A 275 11.26 -10.23 12.00
CA SER A 275 12.23 -9.76 11.00
C SER A 275 12.66 -8.32 11.26
N LEU A 276 11.74 -7.44 11.64
CA LEU A 276 12.03 -6.05 11.97
C LEU A 276 12.86 -5.93 13.25
N SER A 277 12.50 -6.67 14.29
CA SER A 277 13.25 -6.72 15.55
C SER A 277 14.67 -7.24 15.33
N SER A 278 14.83 -8.29 14.53
CA SER A 278 16.17 -8.83 14.22
C SER A 278 17.00 -7.90 13.34
N ALA A 279 16.39 -7.20 12.38
CA ALA A 279 17.07 -6.17 11.59
C ALA A 279 17.46 -4.96 12.45
N CYS A 280 16.55 -4.48 13.31
CA CYS A 280 16.79 -3.39 14.24
C CYS A 280 17.89 -3.73 15.25
N TRP A 281 17.91 -4.97 15.74
CA TRP A 281 18.97 -5.47 16.62
C TRP A 281 20.34 -5.51 15.92
N ARG A 282 20.38 -5.89 14.64
CA ARG A 282 21.63 -5.86 13.83
C ARG A 282 22.12 -4.45 13.51
N LEU A 283 21.21 -3.50 13.37
CA LEU A 283 21.51 -2.09 13.05
C LEU A 283 21.77 -1.25 14.31
N SER A 284 21.43 -1.75 15.49
CA SER A 284 21.74 -1.10 16.76
C SER A 284 23.25 -1.10 16.93
N PRO A 285 23.89 0.06 17.13
CA PRO A 285 25.32 0.10 17.41
C PRO A 285 25.60 -0.77 18.64
N PRO A 286 26.69 -1.55 18.66
CA PRO A 286 27.05 -2.30 19.85
C PRO A 286 27.17 -1.29 21.00
N ALA A 287 26.33 -1.46 22.01
CA ALA A 287 26.40 -0.62 23.20
C ALA A 287 27.85 -0.64 23.68
N LEU A 288 28.46 0.55 23.74
CA LEU A 288 29.77 0.76 24.33
C LEU A 288 29.75 0.15 25.74
N MET A 289 30.31 -1.05 25.87
CA MET A 289 30.77 -1.61 27.15
C MET A 289 32.02 -0.82 27.57
N THR A 290 31.85 0.46 27.90
CA THR A 290 32.84 1.19 28.70
C THR A 290 32.38 1.08 30.14
N SER A 291 32.88 0.07 30.85
CA SER A 291 32.85 0.04 32.31
C SER A 291 33.44 1.34 32.85
N PRO A 292 32.82 2.02 33.83
CA PRO A 292 33.46 3.15 34.49
C PRO A 292 34.73 2.65 35.20
N PRO A 293 35.87 3.35 35.12
CA PRO A 293 37.04 2.98 35.92
C PRO A 293 36.70 3.12 37.40
N LEU A 294 36.99 2.07 38.17
CA LEU A 294 36.89 2.07 39.63
C LEU A 294 37.77 3.20 40.20
N PRO A 295 37.24 4.05 41.12
CA PRO A 295 38.05 5.06 41.77
C PRO A 295 39.00 4.40 42.79
N PRO A 296 40.29 4.77 42.83
CA PRO A 296 41.12 4.59 44.02
C PRO A 296 40.80 5.63 45.10
#